data_AF-A0A315AQS9-F1
#
_entry.id   AF-A0A315AQS9-F1
#
_cell.length_a   1.000
_cell.length_b   1.000
_cell.length_c   1.000
_cell.angle_alpha   90.00
_cell.angle_beta   90.00
_cell.angle_gamma   90.00
#
_symmetry.space_group_name_H-M   'P 1'
#
loop_
_entity.id
_entity.type
_entity.pdbx_description
1 polymer ?
#
loop_
_entity_poly.entity_id
_entity_poly.type
_entity_poly.pdbx_seq_one_letter_code
_entity_poly.pdbx_strand_id
1 'polypeptide(L)'
;MEASIGCCSPRAFLPGVSTHQHSTALVAPPSISPSFSSKSLKSSSLFGEPLRQVPRSSLKVSKTKQSSLVTRCEIGESLEEFLAKATPDKGLIRLLISMGEALRTISFKVRTASCGGTACINSFGDEQLAVDMLADKLLFEALSYSHFCKYACSEEVPELQDLGGPVEGGFSVAFDPLDGSSIVDTNFTVGTIFGVWPGDKLTGITGRDQVAAAMGIYGPRTTYVLAIKGFPGTHEFLLLDEGKWQHVKETTEIGEGKLFSPGNLRATFDNPDYDKLINYYVKEKYTLRYTGGMVPDVNQILVKEKGVFTNVISPTTKAKLRLLFEVAPLGLLIENAGGYSSDGHQSVLDKVIVNLDDRTQVAYGSKNEIIRFEETLYGSSRLKAGVPASEARIAKWHGSVGGIVDAPIDKVWSMVSQTKRLAEWMPMVERCTDLAGDEGVPGYVRLVSGFMFPQEDGDRSWIKEKLVSIDSSRHNYVYKLEASNVGLDGSVNSVKLVDYGNDSTLVDWSFEINPLEGACEDSIIDYLGFLYKSCINRIEIAIEAASKKV
;
A
#
# COMPACT_ATOMS: atom_id res chain seq x y z
N MET A 1 8.28 45.30 41.50
CA MET A 1 6.95 45.79 41.90
C MET A 1 6.09 44.56 42.13
N GLU A 2 5.87 44.27 43.40
CA GLU A 2 5.05 43.17 43.93
C GLU A 2 3.56 43.55 43.97
N ALA A 3 2.78 42.53 44.35
CA ALA A 3 1.41 42.50 44.90
C ALA A 3 0.33 42.09 43.87
N SER A 4 -0.32 40.91 43.91
CA SER A 4 -0.84 40.02 44.97
C SER A 4 -2.19 40.45 45.59
N ILE A 5 -3.15 39.52 45.47
CA ILE A 5 -4.28 39.17 46.38
C ILE A 5 -5.62 39.91 46.21
N GLY A 6 -6.71 39.12 46.17
CA GLY A 6 -7.99 39.50 46.79
C GLY A 6 -9.26 38.79 46.30
N CYS A 7 -9.54 37.57 46.78
CA CYS A 7 -10.90 37.00 46.80
C CYS A 7 -11.84 37.82 47.70
N CYS A 8 -13.15 37.87 47.38
CA CYS A 8 -14.26 37.55 48.29
C CYS A 8 -15.63 37.80 47.65
N SER A 9 -16.52 36.81 47.75
CA SER A 9 -17.97 36.96 47.59
C SER A 9 -18.60 37.67 48.80
N PRO A 10 -19.86 38.12 48.69
CA PRO A 10 -20.84 37.60 49.65
C PRO A 10 -22.21 37.27 49.05
N ARG A 11 -22.85 36.35 49.77
CA ARG A 11 -24.20 35.79 49.64
C ARG A 11 -25.25 36.75 50.23
N ALA A 12 -26.48 36.63 49.71
CA ALA A 12 -27.75 36.45 50.46
C ALA A 12 -28.86 37.51 50.26
N PHE A 13 -30.04 37.00 49.83
CA PHE A 13 -31.34 36.97 50.54
C PHE A 13 -32.56 37.19 49.61
N LEU A 14 -33.51 36.26 49.75
CA LEU A 14 -34.86 36.22 49.16
C LEU A 14 -35.80 37.28 49.79
N PRO A 15 -36.99 37.47 49.19
CA PRO A 15 -38.20 37.06 49.91
C PRO A 15 -39.24 36.30 49.05
N GLY A 16 -40.04 35.45 49.71
CA GLY A 16 -41.25 34.79 49.18
C GLY A 16 -42.42 35.79 48.95
N VAL A 17 -43.54 35.41 48.34
CA VAL A 17 -44.66 34.65 48.94
C VAL A 17 -45.70 34.24 47.85
N SER A 18 -46.34 33.08 48.10
CA SER A 18 -47.54 32.37 47.56
C SER A 18 -48.73 33.22 47.02
N THR A 19 -49.78 32.78 46.30
CA THR A 19 -50.38 31.53 45.74
C THR A 19 -51.66 31.96 45.00
N HIS A 20 -52.09 31.30 43.92
CA HIS A 20 -53.50 30.87 43.73
C HIS A 20 -53.68 30.02 42.45
N GLN A 21 -54.53 29.00 42.59
CA GLN A 21 -54.95 27.98 41.64
C GLN A 21 -55.96 28.52 40.60
N HIS A 22 -56.03 27.91 39.42
CA HIS A 22 -57.27 27.35 38.89
C HIS A 22 -57.02 26.38 37.70
N SER A 23 -57.67 25.22 37.79
CA SER A 23 -57.77 24.17 36.78
C SER A 23 -58.58 24.56 35.55
N THR A 24 -58.27 23.95 34.41
CA THR A 24 -59.27 23.47 33.44
C THR A 24 -58.76 22.21 32.75
N ALA A 25 -59.70 21.29 32.53
CA ALA A 25 -59.51 19.92 32.07
C ALA A 25 -59.93 19.77 30.59
N LEU A 26 -59.67 18.56 30.08
CA LEU A 26 -60.47 17.76 29.13
C LEU A 26 -59.95 17.53 27.68
N VAL A 27 -59.79 16.22 27.43
CA VAL A 27 -60.24 15.41 26.27
C VAL A 27 -59.18 14.97 25.25
N ALA A 28 -59.03 13.65 25.18
CA ALA A 28 -58.35 12.87 24.15
C ALA A 28 -59.31 12.50 23.00
N PRO A 29 -58.82 12.38 21.75
CA PRO A 29 -59.49 11.68 20.67
C PRO A 29 -58.76 10.38 20.25
N PRO A 30 -59.39 9.52 19.42
CA PRO A 30 -59.37 8.07 19.62
C PRO A 30 -58.35 7.29 18.78
N SER A 31 -58.08 6.08 19.28
CA SER A 31 -57.43 4.95 18.62
C SER A 31 -58.27 4.37 17.48
N ILE A 32 -57.67 4.20 16.31
CA ILE A 32 -58.22 3.40 15.20
C ILE A 32 -57.13 2.41 14.74
N SER A 33 -57.42 1.13 14.94
CA SER A 33 -56.68 -0.01 14.42
C SER A 33 -57.09 -0.30 12.97
N PRO A 34 -56.23 -0.93 12.16
CA PRO A 34 -56.69 -1.83 11.12
C PRO A 34 -56.24 -3.26 11.44
N SER A 35 -57.22 -4.09 11.79
CA SER A 35 -57.15 -5.53 11.64
C SER A 35 -57.39 -5.89 10.18
N PHE A 36 -56.48 -6.64 9.56
CA PHE A 36 -56.78 -7.39 8.34
C PHE A 36 -56.53 -8.87 8.59
N SER A 37 -57.63 -9.60 8.47
CA SER A 37 -57.74 -11.04 8.59
C SER A 37 -57.44 -11.73 7.25
N SER A 38 -56.88 -12.93 7.39
CA SER A 38 -56.64 -13.94 6.38
C SER A 38 -57.87 -14.28 5.52
N LYS A 39 -57.67 -14.39 4.20
CA LYS A 39 -58.41 -15.33 3.35
C LYS A 39 -57.48 -16.03 2.36
N SER A 40 -57.44 -17.35 2.48
CA SER A 40 -56.95 -18.30 1.50
C SER A 40 -57.81 -18.28 0.23
N LEU A 41 -57.19 -18.45 -0.94
CA LEU A 41 -57.83 -19.08 -2.10
C LEU A 41 -56.76 -19.89 -2.86
N LYS A 42 -57.01 -21.20 -2.95
CA LYS A 42 -56.27 -22.17 -3.78
C LYS A 42 -56.94 -22.31 -5.15
N SER A 43 -56.13 -22.74 -6.12
CA SER A 43 -56.45 -23.67 -7.22
C SER A 43 -57.24 -23.15 -8.44
N SER A 44 -56.62 -23.16 -9.62
CA SER A 44 -56.70 -24.33 -10.54
C SER A 44 -55.84 -24.14 -11.81
N SER A 45 -55.26 -25.26 -12.24
CA SER A 45 -54.43 -25.47 -13.43
C SER A 45 -55.28 -25.76 -14.68
N LEU A 46 -54.78 -25.43 -15.88
CA LEU A 46 -55.17 -26.09 -17.13
C LEU A 46 -53.98 -26.15 -18.12
N PHE A 47 -53.45 -27.38 -18.33
CA PHE A 47 -52.84 -28.03 -19.53
C PHE A 47 -52.04 -27.20 -20.56
N GLY A 48 -50.91 -27.66 -21.14
CA GLY A 48 -50.24 -28.97 -21.17
C GLY A 48 -49.01 -28.93 -22.14
N GLU A 49 -48.11 -29.93 -22.01
CA GLU A 49 -46.97 -30.18 -22.92
C GLU A 49 -47.42 -30.66 -24.33
N PRO A 50 -46.50 -30.72 -25.32
CA PRO A 50 -45.83 -32.01 -25.58
C PRO A 50 -44.35 -31.95 -26.01
N LEU A 51 -43.66 -33.03 -25.64
CA LEU A 51 -42.39 -33.61 -26.10
C LEU A 51 -42.05 -33.42 -27.60
N ARG A 52 -40.77 -33.13 -27.93
CA ARG A 52 -40.09 -33.81 -29.05
C ARG A 52 -38.55 -33.88 -28.95
N GLN A 53 -38.09 -35.07 -29.31
CA GLN A 53 -36.76 -35.66 -29.38
C GLN A 53 -35.61 -34.86 -30.03
N VAL A 54 -34.43 -35.17 -29.49
CA VAL A 54 -33.04 -34.94 -29.94
C VAL A 54 -32.76 -35.57 -31.32
N PRO A 55 -31.73 -35.07 -32.05
CA PRO A 55 -30.66 -35.98 -32.46
C PRO A 55 -29.24 -35.47 -32.12
N ARG A 56 -28.42 -36.43 -31.69
CA ARG A 56 -26.98 -36.31 -31.44
C ARG A 56 -26.23 -35.95 -32.72
N SER A 57 -25.26 -35.05 -32.64
CA SER A 57 -24.09 -35.09 -33.52
C SER A 57 -22.79 -34.87 -32.72
N SER A 58 -21.89 -35.82 -33.00
CA SER A 58 -20.50 -36.03 -32.60
C SER A 58 -19.65 -34.84 -32.14
N LEU A 59 -18.93 -35.10 -31.05
CA LEU A 59 -17.71 -34.46 -30.55
C LEU A 59 -16.67 -34.13 -31.65
N LYS A 60 -16.14 -32.90 -31.61
CA LYS A 60 -14.74 -32.61 -31.94
C LYS A 60 -14.13 -31.86 -30.76
N VAL A 61 -13.22 -32.55 -30.06
CA VAL A 61 -12.40 -31.99 -29.00
C VAL A 61 -11.33 -31.12 -29.64
N SER A 62 -11.46 -29.81 -29.48
CA SER A 62 -10.37 -28.85 -29.68
C SER A 62 -9.78 -28.55 -28.31
N LYS A 63 -8.54 -29.00 -28.06
CA LYS A 63 -7.75 -28.59 -26.89
C LYS A 63 -7.41 -27.10 -27.05
N THR A 64 -8.20 -26.24 -26.42
CA THR A 64 -7.90 -24.82 -26.30
C THR A 64 -7.27 -24.58 -24.93
N LYS A 65 -6.09 -23.94 -24.95
CA LYS A 65 -5.28 -23.54 -23.79
C LYS A 65 -6.13 -22.97 -22.66
N GLN A 66 -5.91 -23.44 -21.44
CA GLN A 66 -6.40 -22.80 -20.22
C GLN A 66 -5.80 -21.39 -20.14
N SER A 67 -6.56 -20.37 -20.53
CA SER A 67 -6.36 -19.02 -20.04
C SER A 67 -6.85 -18.99 -18.59
N SER A 68 -6.02 -18.53 -17.66
CA SER A 68 -6.45 -18.22 -16.30
C SER A 68 -7.65 -17.26 -16.36
N LEU A 69 -8.83 -17.75 -16.03
CA LEU A 69 -10.03 -16.93 -15.87
C LEU A 69 -9.79 -16.02 -14.66
N VAL A 70 -9.47 -14.75 -14.89
CA VAL A 70 -9.56 -13.73 -13.85
C VAL A 70 -11.04 -13.62 -13.52
N THR A 71 -11.44 -14.08 -12.33
CA THR A 71 -12.81 -13.96 -11.84
C THR A 71 -13.15 -12.48 -11.75
N ARG A 72 -13.94 -11.97 -12.69
CA ARG A 72 -14.36 -10.57 -12.70
C ARG A 72 -15.45 -10.38 -11.65
N CYS A 73 -15.27 -9.41 -10.75
CA CYS A 73 -16.33 -9.00 -9.83
C CYS A 73 -17.41 -8.24 -10.61
N GLU A 74 -18.67 -8.46 -10.26
CA GLU A 74 -19.79 -7.81 -10.94
C GLU A 74 -20.26 -6.61 -10.11
N ILE A 75 -20.72 -5.56 -10.79
CA ILE A 75 -21.41 -4.45 -10.13
C ILE A 75 -22.78 -4.95 -9.67
N GLY A 76 -23.17 -4.60 -8.44
CA GLY A 76 -24.42 -5.02 -7.81
C GLY A 76 -24.25 -6.11 -6.75
N GLU A 77 -23.08 -6.75 -6.68
CA GLU A 77 -22.76 -7.76 -5.66
C GLU A 77 -22.67 -7.16 -4.26
N SER A 78 -22.98 -7.98 -3.25
CA SER A 78 -22.73 -7.63 -1.85
C SER A 78 -21.22 -7.57 -1.55
N LEU A 79 -20.86 -6.91 -0.44
CA LEU A 79 -19.49 -6.90 0.05
C LEU A 79 -18.95 -8.32 0.27
N GLU A 80 -19.76 -9.21 0.82
CA GLU A 80 -19.38 -10.60 1.11
C GLU A 80 -19.11 -11.41 -0.17
N GLU A 81 -19.98 -11.28 -1.17
CA GLU A 81 -19.82 -11.93 -2.48
C GLU A 81 -18.57 -11.44 -3.20
N PHE A 82 -18.33 -10.12 -3.17
CA PHE A 82 -17.12 -9.53 -3.71
C PHE A 82 -15.87 -10.06 -3.00
N LEU A 83 -15.84 -10.02 -1.66
CA LEU A 83 -14.66 -10.39 -0.88
C LEU A 83 -14.31 -11.87 -1.06
N ALA A 84 -15.31 -12.76 -1.19
CA ALA A 84 -15.10 -14.17 -1.48
C ALA A 84 -14.46 -14.43 -2.86
N LYS A 85 -14.60 -13.51 -3.80
CA LYS A 85 -13.93 -13.55 -5.12
C LYS A 85 -12.56 -12.88 -5.09
N ALA A 86 -12.43 -11.78 -4.34
CA ALA A 86 -11.23 -10.95 -4.32
C ALA A 86 -10.07 -11.60 -3.55
N THR A 87 -10.35 -12.41 -2.53
CA THR A 87 -9.32 -13.08 -1.73
C THR A 87 -9.79 -14.43 -1.18
N PRO A 88 -8.93 -15.47 -1.13
CA PRO A 88 -9.24 -16.72 -0.45
C PRO A 88 -9.09 -16.63 1.08
N ASP A 89 -8.51 -15.55 1.60
CA ASP A 89 -8.21 -15.39 3.03
C ASP A 89 -9.46 -15.06 3.84
N LYS A 90 -10.00 -16.07 4.53
CA LYS A 90 -11.20 -15.95 5.36
C LYS A 90 -11.03 -15.01 6.55
N GLY A 91 -9.81 -14.86 7.07
CA GLY A 91 -9.52 -13.95 8.17
C GLY A 91 -9.65 -12.50 7.71
N LEU A 92 -9.06 -12.20 6.56
CA LEU A 92 -9.17 -10.88 5.94
C LEU A 92 -10.62 -10.54 5.58
N ILE A 93 -11.36 -11.49 4.98
CA ILE A 93 -12.79 -11.31 4.66
C ILE A 93 -13.58 -10.92 5.93
N ARG A 94 -13.39 -11.66 7.03
CA ARG A 94 -14.12 -11.39 8.28
C ARG A 94 -13.75 -10.04 8.88
N LEU A 95 -12.46 -9.69 8.87
CA LEU A 95 -11.99 -8.38 9.35
C LEU A 95 -12.63 -7.23 8.55
N LEU A 96 -12.64 -7.31 7.22
CA LEU A 96 -13.19 -6.25 6.36
C LEU A 96 -14.71 -6.11 6.47
N ILE A 97 -15.44 -7.21 6.71
CA ILE A 97 -16.87 -7.18 7.00
C ILE A 97 -17.12 -6.52 8.36
N SER A 98 -16.37 -6.91 9.41
CA SER A 98 -16.47 -6.29 10.73
C SER A 98 -16.22 -4.78 10.68
N MET A 99 -15.21 -4.35 9.93
CA MET A 99 -14.95 -2.92 9.70
C MET A 99 -16.11 -2.25 8.97
N GLY A 100 -16.69 -2.89 7.95
CA GLY A 100 -17.89 -2.38 7.25
C GLY A 100 -19.08 -2.13 8.18
N GLU A 101 -19.29 -2.96 9.21
CA GLU A 101 -20.33 -2.74 10.22
C GLU A 101 -20.03 -1.54 11.14
N ALA A 102 -18.75 -1.34 11.51
CA ALA A 102 -18.34 -0.14 12.23
C ALA A 102 -18.61 1.12 11.40
N LEU A 103 -18.19 1.15 10.12
CA LEU A 103 -18.41 2.28 9.22
C LEU A 103 -19.90 2.60 9.06
N ARG A 104 -20.76 1.57 8.97
CA ARG A 104 -22.22 1.74 8.93
C ARG A 104 -22.73 2.45 10.19
N THR A 105 -22.24 2.03 11.35
CA THR A 105 -22.64 2.59 12.65
C THR A 105 -22.12 4.01 12.81
N ILE A 106 -20.87 4.29 12.45
CA ILE A 106 -20.26 5.62 12.48
C ILE A 106 -21.06 6.58 11.59
N SER A 107 -21.43 6.19 10.38
CA SER A 107 -22.26 7.01 9.49
C SER A 107 -23.56 7.46 10.15
N PHE A 108 -24.26 6.55 10.83
CA PHE A 108 -25.49 6.89 11.55
C PHE A 108 -25.23 7.86 12.72
N LYS A 109 -24.12 7.64 13.45
CA LYS A 109 -23.73 8.48 14.59
C LYS A 109 -23.32 9.89 14.16
N VAL A 110 -22.58 10.03 13.06
CA VAL A 110 -22.27 11.34 12.47
C VAL A 110 -23.54 12.04 12.01
N ARG A 111 -24.44 11.34 11.28
CA ARG A 111 -25.69 11.90 10.75
C ARG A 111 -26.62 12.49 11.82
N THR A 112 -26.62 11.90 13.01
CA THR A 112 -27.54 12.26 14.11
C THR A 112 -26.83 12.96 15.26
N ALA A 113 -25.57 13.33 15.10
CA ALA A 113 -24.79 13.98 16.15
C ALA A 113 -25.39 15.34 16.54
N SER A 114 -25.34 15.65 17.83
CA SER A 114 -25.65 16.98 18.33
C SER A 114 -24.39 17.83 18.23
N CYS A 115 -24.41 18.85 17.38
CA CYS A 115 -23.29 19.77 17.24
C CYS A 115 -23.55 21.03 18.06
N GLY A 116 -22.75 21.25 19.10
CA GLY A 116 -22.87 22.41 19.97
C GLY A 116 -21.50 22.93 20.39
N GLY A 117 -21.26 24.24 20.17
CA GLY A 117 -20.16 25.04 20.73
C GLY A 117 -18.73 24.56 20.43
N THR A 118 -18.33 23.44 21.02
CA THR A 118 -16.95 22.94 21.07
C THR A 118 -16.78 21.51 20.54
N ALA A 119 -17.87 20.77 20.27
CA ALA A 119 -17.80 19.41 19.71
C ALA A 119 -19.13 18.97 19.07
N CYS A 120 -19.05 17.98 18.19
CA CYS A 120 -20.21 17.19 17.77
C CYS A 120 -20.23 15.88 18.56
N ILE A 121 -21.34 15.61 19.26
CA ILE A 121 -21.44 14.52 20.23
C ILE A 121 -22.61 13.60 19.92
N ASN A 122 -22.44 12.30 20.18
CA ASN A 122 -23.50 11.29 20.10
C ASN A 122 -23.34 10.28 21.25
N SER A 123 -24.35 9.44 21.49
CA SER A 123 -24.32 8.43 22.55
C SER A 123 -23.62 7.14 22.11
N PHE A 124 -22.89 6.53 23.03
CA PHE A 124 -22.35 5.18 22.90
C PHE A 124 -22.56 4.44 24.23
N GLY A 125 -23.37 3.38 24.23
CA GLY A 125 -23.89 2.81 25.47
C GLY A 125 -24.64 3.88 26.28
N ASP A 126 -24.20 4.11 27.52
CA ASP A 126 -24.74 5.11 28.44
C ASP A 126 -23.95 6.44 28.44
N GLU A 127 -22.87 6.54 27.64
CA GLU A 127 -21.98 7.71 27.61
C GLU A 127 -22.29 8.63 26.41
N GLN A 128 -22.05 9.93 26.58
CA GLN A 128 -22.05 10.91 25.49
C GLN A 128 -20.62 11.28 25.13
N LEU A 129 -20.22 11.02 23.88
CA LEU A 129 -18.85 11.17 23.41
C LEU A 129 -18.79 12.07 22.18
N ALA A 130 -17.65 12.72 21.99
CA ALA A 130 -17.32 13.33 20.70
C ALA A 130 -17.27 12.25 19.61
N VAL A 131 -17.71 12.59 18.40
CA VAL A 131 -17.93 11.61 17.32
C VAL A 131 -16.64 10.93 16.83
N ASP A 132 -15.49 11.58 16.97
CA ASP A 132 -14.15 11.04 16.74
C ASP A 132 -13.81 9.91 17.72
N MET A 133 -13.89 10.18 19.03
CA MET A 133 -13.68 9.18 20.09
C MET A 133 -14.71 8.04 20.05
N LEU A 134 -15.93 8.34 19.59
CA LEU A 134 -16.95 7.32 19.37
C LEU A 134 -16.56 6.40 18.20
N ALA A 135 -16.12 6.97 17.07
CA ALA A 135 -15.65 6.20 15.93
C ALA A 135 -14.44 5.33 16.30
N ASP A 136 -13.50 5.87 17.08
CA ASP A 136 -12.35 5.15 17.62
C ASP A 136 -12.76 3.88 18.39
N LYS A 137 -13.67 4.02 19.37
CA LYS A 137 -14.21 2.88 20.13
C LYS A 137 -14.88 1.84 19.22
N LEU A 138 -15.71 2.27 18.26
CA LEU A 138 -16.41 1.36 17.35
C LEU A 138 -15.44 0.55 16.47
N LEU A 139 -14.34 1.17 16.03
CA LEU A 139 -13.33 0.49 15.20
C LEU A 139 -12.53 -0.52 16.02
N PHE A 140 -12.09 -0.17 17.24
CA PHE A 140 -11.45 -1.13 18.14
C PHE A 140 -12.37 -2.32 18.47
N GLU A 141 -13.65 -2.06 18.75
CA GLU A 141 -14.62 -3.13 18.99
C GLU A 141 -14.78 -4.04 17.76
N ALA A 142 -14.96 -3.47 16.57
CA ALA A 142 -15.09 -4.26 15.34
C ALA A 142 -13.84 -5.11 15.06
N LEU A 143 -12.64 -4.57 15.27
CA LEU A 143 -11.40 -5.31 15.12
C LEU A 143 -11.28 -6.45 16.14
N SER A 144 -11.71 -6.23 17.39
CA SER A 144 -11.77 -7.26 18.42
C SER A 144 -12.77 -8.37 18.07
N TYR A 145 -13.98 -8.01 17.62
CA TYR A 145 -15.01 -8.95 17.16
C TYR A 145 -14.63 -9.75 15.91
N SER A 146 -13.68 -9.26 15.11
CA SER A 146 -13.15 -10.01 13.98
C SER A 146 -12.41 -11.28 14.44
N HIS A 147 -11.79 -11.24 15.62
CA HIS A 147 -10.85 -12.24 16.15
C HIS A 147 -9.57 -12.47 15.33
N PHE A 148 -9.35 -11.69 14.26
CA PHE A 148 -8.19 -11.81 13.37
C PHE A 148 -7.20 -10.64 13.50
N CYS A 149 -7.51 -9.64 14.32
CA CYS A 149 -6.61 -8.51 14.58
C CYS A 149 -5.73 -8.78 15.81
N LYS A 150 -4.41 -8.83 15.62
CA LYS A 150 -3.42 -8.93 16.70
C LYS A 150 -3.19 -7.58 17.36
N TYR A 151 -2.78 -6.58 16.58
CA TYR A 151 -2.59 -5.21 17.07
C TYR A 151 -3.41 -4.20 16.30
N ALA A 152 -4.00 -3.26 17.01
CA ALA A 152 -4.66 -2.09 16.43
C ALA A 152 -3.98 -0.81 16.92
N CYS A 153 -3.90 0.20 16.06
CA CYS A 153 -3.35 1.51 16.39
C CYS A 153 -4.20 2.63 15.78
N SER A 154 -4.58 3.60 16.61
CA SER A 154 -5.39 4.74 16.20
C SER A 154 -4.55 6.00 16.10
N GLU A 155 -4.90 6.91 15.19
CA GLU A 155 -4.30 8.25 15.13
C GLU A 155 -4.57 9.07 16.40
N GLU A 156 -5.71 8.87 17.06
CA GLU A 156 -6.10 9.60 18.29
C GLU A 156 -5.20 9.26 19.47
N VAL A 157 -4.83 7.98 19.60
CA VAL A 157 -3.92 7.46 20.62
C VAL A 157 -2.93 6.51 19.93
N PRO A 158 -1.77 7.02 19.46
CA PRO A 158 -0.82 6.28 18.61
C PRO A 158 0.03 5.30 19.43
N GLU A 159 -0.66 4.34 20.05
CA GLU A 159 -0.10 3.23 20.81
C GLU A 159 -0.66 1.91 20.27
N LEU A 160 0.14 0.84 20.33
CA LEU A 160 -0.30 -0.49 19.91
C LEU A 160 -1.20 -1.10 20.99
N GLN A 161 -2.44 -1.41 20.62
CA GLN A 161 -3.37 -2.13 21.48
C GLN A 161 -3.48 -3.58 21.01
N ASP A 162 -3.21 -4.53 21.91
CA ASP A 162 -3.37 -5.97 21.65
C ASP A 162 -4.85 -6.34 21.71
N LEU A 163 -5.38 -6.83 20.59
CA LEU A 163 -6.77 -7.28 20.48
C LEU A 163 -6.92 -8.81 20.53
N GLY A 164 -5.81 -9.53 20.77
CA GLY A 164 -5.83 -10.97 21.04
C GLY A 164 -5.95 -11.87 19.80
N GLY A 165 -5.92 -11.33 18.58
CA GLY A 165 -5.87 -12.12 17.35
C GLY A 165 -4.54 -12.87 17.16
N PRO A 166 -4.48 -13.82 16.20
CA PRO A 166 -3.28 -14.62 15.96
C PRO A 166 -2.18 -13.78 15.28
N VAL A 167 -0.92 -14.18 15.46
CA VAL A 167 0.22 -13.62 14.71
C VAL A 167 0.28 -14.22 13.31
N GLU A 168 0.35 -15.55 13.22
CA GLU A 168 0.33 -16.25 11.94
C GLU A 168 -1.10 -16.32 11.39
N GLY A 169 -1.29 -15.83 10.16
CA GLY A 169 -2.61 -15.74 9.53
C GLY A 169 -3.55 -14.68 10.14
N GLY A 170 -3.04 -13.84 11.05
CA GLY A 170 -3.75 -12.65 11.54
C GLY A 170 -3.14 -11.36 11.02
N PHE A 171 -3.66 -10.24 11.51
CA PHE A 171 -3.39 -8.92 10.96
C PHE A 171 -3.13 -7.88 12.05
N SER A 172 -2.41 -6.83 11.69
CA SER A 172 -2.36 -5.59 12.45
C SER A 172 -2.99 -4.46 11.64
N VAL A 173 -3.74 -3.58 12.30
CA VAL A 173 -4.54 -2.54 11.64
C VAL A 173 -4.20 -1.17 12.21
N ALA A 174 -3.93 -0.22 11.33
CA ALA A 174 -3.82 1.19 11.71
C ALA A 174 -4.95 1.99 11.08
N PHE A 175 -5.52 2.94 11.81
CA PHE A 175 -6.65 3.73 11.33
C PHE A 175 -6.66 5.17 11.83
N ASP A 176 -7.20 6.05 11.00
CA ASP A 176 -7.73 7.36 11.39
C ASP A 176 -9.25 7.21 11.55
N PRO A 177 -9.79 7.32 12.78
CA PRO A 177 -11.18 7.02 13.05
C PRO A 177 -12.15 8.00 12.39
N LEU A 178 -11.80 9.28 12.28
CA LEU A 178 -12.67 10.30 11.72
C LEU A 178 -11.90 11.52 11.15
N ASP A 179 -11.30 11.35 9.98
CA ASP A 179 -10.74 12.42 9.16
C ASP A 179 -11.81 13.50 8.88
N GLY A 180 -11.46 14.73 9.25
CA GLY A 180 -12.37 15.88 9.17
C GLY A 180 -13.35 16.02 10.33
N SER A 181 -13.14 15.33 11.46
CA SER A 181 -13.98 15.45 12.67
C SER A 181 -14.28 16.90 13.08
N SER A 182 -13.29 17.80 12.95
CA SER A 182 -13.42 19.22 13.31
C SER A 182 -14.40 20.02 12.43
N ILE A 183 -14.82 19.49 11.28
CA ILE A 183 -15.73 20.18 10.33
C ILE A 183 -17.08 19.47 10.19
N VAL A 184 -17.39 18.51 11.07
CA VAL A 184 -18.70 17.82 11.09
C VAL A 184 -19.85 18.81 11.27
N ASP A 185 -19.66 19.85 12.08
CA ASP A 185 -20.64 20.92 12.32
C ASP A 185 -21.01 21.73 11.06
N THR A 186 -20.08 21.83 10.11
CA THR A 186 -20.30 22.47 8.80
C THR A 186 -21.04 21.57 7.81
N ASN A 187 -21.29 20.31 8.17
CA ASN A 187 -21.94 19.30 7.35
C ASN A 187 -21.18 18.99 6.03
N PHE A 188 -19.86 19.21 6.03
CA PHE A 188 -18.99 18.73 4.96
C PHE A 188 -18.80 17.22 5.08
N THR A 189 -18.42 16.58 3.96
CA THR A 189 -18.11 15.15 3.97
C THR A 189 -16.85 14.90 4.81
N VAL A 190 -16.92 13.88 5.65
CA VAL A 190 -15.85 13.39 6.53
C VAL A 190 -15.67 11.87 6.29
N GLY A 191 -14.69 11.23 6.92
CA GLY A 191 -14.50 9.80 6.70
C GLY A 191 -13.57 9.10 7.68
N THR A 192 -13.42 7.79 7.51
CA THR A 192 -12.49 6.93 8.26
C THR A 192 -11.49 6.37 7.27
N ILE A 193 -10.22 6.23 7.65
CA ILE A 193 -9.17 5.59 6.83
C ILE A 193 -8.59 4.43 7.63
N PHE A 194 -8.31 3.30 6.98
CA PHE A 194 -7.52 2.25 7.62
C PHE A 194 -6.70 1.42 6.64
N GLY A 195 -5.55 0.95 7.11
CA GLY A 195 -4.69 -0.01 6.43
C GLY A 195 -4.59 -1.32 7.23
N VAL A 196 -4.46 -2.43 6.51
CA VAL A 196 -4.38 -3.78 7.09
C VAL A 196 -3.08 -4.43 6.66
N TRP A 197 -2.25 -4.81 7.63
CA TRP A 197 -0.98 -5.50 7.43
C TRP A 197 -1.04 -6.92 7.98
N PRO A 198 -0.34 -7.89 7.37
CA PRO A 198 -0.25 -9.23 7.94
C PRO A 198 0.66 -9.24 9.18
N GLY A 199 0.36 -10.11 10.13
CA GLY A 199 1.20 -10.32 11.32
C GLY A 199 0.99 -9.27 12.41
N ASP A 200 2.06 -8.98 13.14
CA ASP A 200 2.06 -8.34 14.46
C ASP A 200 2.86 -7.04 14.53
N LYS A 201 3.06 -6.36 13.39
CA LYS A 201 3.87 -5.14 13.31
C LYS A 201 3.12 -4.02 12.60
N LEU A 202 3.31 -2.79 13.11
CA LEU A 202 2.94 -1.53 12.47
C LEU A 202 4.13 -0.57 12.30
N THR A 203 5.35 -1.05 12.56
CA THR A 203 6.62 -0.35 12.32
C THR A 203 7.65 -1.29 11.69
N GLY A 204 8.66 -0.74 11.01
CA GLY A 204 9.60 -1.51 10.20
C GLY A 204 8.98 -2.13 8.95
N ILE A 205 7.76 -1.70 8.61
CA ILE A 205 6.96 -2.13 7.46
C ILE A 205 6.77 -0.95 6.49
N THR A 206 6.25 -1.23 5.31
CA THR A 206 5.94 -0.22 4.29
C THR A 206 4.46 -0.25 3.95
N GLY A 207 3.98 0.78 3.25
CA GLY A 207 2.63 0.77 2.69
C GLY A 207 2.42 -0.34 1.66
N ARG A 208 3.48 -0.80 0.98
CA ARG A 208 3.41 -1.90 0.02
C ARG A 208 3.13 -3.26 0.68
N ASP A 209 3.36 -3.38 1.99
CA ASP A 209 3.14 -4.61 2.74
C ASP A 209 1.67 -4.82 3.15
N GLN A 210 0.81 -3.81 2.99
CA GLN A 210 -0.62 -3.91 3.25
C GLN A 210 -1.26 -5.05 2.43
N VAL A 211 -2.13 -5.85 3.05
CA VAL A 211 -2.99 -6.83 2.34
C VAL A 211 -4.29 -6.21 1.86
N ALA A 212 -4.74 -5.15 2.53
CA ALA A 212 -5.89 -4.35 2.14
C ALA A 212 -5.76 -2.94 2.73
N ALA A 213 -6.44 -1.99 2.10
CA ALA A 213 -6.66 -0.65 2.65
C ALA A 213 -8.05 -0.19 2.24
N ALA A 214 -8.66 0.65 3.07
CA ALA A 214 -9.97 1.17 2.75
C ALA A 214 -10.27 2.50 3.45
N MET A 215 -11.33 3.13 2.98
CA MET A 215 -11.90 4.32 3.61
C MET A 215 -13.43 4.24 3.64
N GLY A 216 -14.01 4.66 4.77
CA GLY A 216 -15.45 4.93 4.89
C GLY A 216 -15.70 6.41 4.65
N ILE A 217 -16.70 6.73 3.83
CA ILE A 217 -17.01 8.11 3.44
C ILE A 217 -18.40 8.45 3.95
N TYR A 218 -18.48 9.47 4.79
CA TYR A 218 -19.71 9.94 5.44
C TYR A 218 -20.14 11.26 4.80
N GLY A 219 -20.70 11.16 3.59
CA GLY A 219 -21.24 12.30 2.85
C GLY A 219 -22.76 12.24 2.73
N PRO A 220 -23.35 12.87 1.69
CA PRO A 220 -24.77 12.68 1.38
C PRO A 220 -25.11 11.22 1.03
N ARG A 221 -24.08 10.45 0.63
CA ARG A 221 -24.10 8.99 0.51
C ARG A 221 -23.08 8.45 1.49
N THR A 222 -23.35 7.27 2.04
CA THR A 222 -22.35 6.51 2.79
C THR A 222 -21.74 5.47 1.89
N THR A 223 -20.44 5.55 1.66
CA THR A 223 -19.73 4.61 0.80
C THR A 223 -18.51 4.03 1.51
N TYR A 224 -18.14 2.82 1.12
CA TYR A 224 -17.00 2.09 1.63
C TYR A 224 -16.12 1.74 0.44
N VAL A 225 -14.93 2.33 0.36
CA VAL A 225 -14.01 2.20 -0.78
C VAL A 225 -12.81 1.38 -0.34
N LEU A 226 -12.54 0.27 -1.02
CA LEU A 226 -11.53 -0.71 -0.61
C LEU A 226 -10.63 -1.16 -1.77
N ALA A 227 -9.38 -1.44 -1.45
CA ALA A 227 -8.41 -2.09 -2.32
C ALA A 227 -7.87 -3.35 -1.63
N ILE A 228 -7.75 -4.44 -2.38
CA ILE A 228 -7.16 -5.70 -1.92
C ILE A 228 -5.85 -5.91 -2.70
N LYS A 229 -4.74 -6.12 -1.98
CA LYS A 229 -3.44 -6.30 -2.63
C LYS A 229 -3.45 -7.51 -3.55
N GLY A 230 -2.96 -7.31 -4.78
CA GLY A 230 -2.92 -8.37 -5.79
C GLY A 230 -4.25 -8.64 -6.50
N PHE A 231 -5.34 -7.99 -6.09
CA PHE A 231 -6.60 -7.99 -6.82
C PHE A 231 -6.75 -6.67 -7.59
N PRO A 232 -7.02 -6.70 -8.91
CA PRO A 232 -7.07 -5.48 -9.70
C PRO A 232 -8.18 -4.52 -9.25
N GLY A 233 -7.84 -3.22 -9.18
CA GLY A 233 -8.82 -2.16 -9.02
C GLY A 233 -9.14 -1.74 -7.58
N THR A 234 -9.75 -0.57 -7.47
CA THR A 234 -10.29 -0.04 -6.22
C THR A 234 -11.80 0.01 -6.33
N HIS A 235 -12.48 -0.53 -5.32
CA HIS A 235 -13.90 -0.87 -5.37
C HIS A 235 -14.71 -0.02 -4.41
N GLU A 236 -15.78 0.60 -4.89
CA GLU A 236 -16.72 1.40 -4.11
C GLU A 236 -17.99 0.60 -3.81
N PHE A 237 -18.37 0.57 -2.55
CA PHE A 237 -19.60 0.00 -2.06
C PHE A 237 -20.52 1.10 -1.52
N LEU A 238 -21.78 1.07 -1.91
CA LEU A 238 -22.82 1.95 -1.37
C LEU A 238 -23.55 1.26 -0.24
N LEU A 239 -23.75 1.98 0.87
CA LEU A 239 -24.69 1.56 1.92
C LEU A 239 -26.12 1.77 1.44
N LEU A 240 -26.87 0.68 1.31
CA LEU A 240 -28.30 0.69 0.99
C LEU A 240 -29.16 0.94 2.24
N ASP A 241 -30.42 1.31 2.03
CA ASP A 241 -31.38 1.59 3.10
C ASP A 241 -31.65 0.36 3.99
N GLU A 242 -31.53 -0.85 3.46
CA GLU A 242 -31.63 -2.10 4.24
C GLU A 242 -30.37 -2.39 5.08
N GLY A 243 -29.36 -1.51 5.03
CA GLY A 243 -28.14 -1.60 5.81
C GLY A 243 -27.08 -2.53 5.21
N LYS A 244 -27.18 -2.87 3.91
CA LYS A 244 -26.21 -3.71 3.19
C LYS A 244 -25.27 -2.87 2.32
N TRP A 245 -24.05 -3.36 2.14
CA TRP A 245 -23.06 -2.80 1.24
C TRP A 245 -23.17 -3.42 -0.15
N GLN A 246 -23.40 -2.61 -1.19
CA GLN A 246 -23.50 -3.06 -2.58
C GLN A 246 -22.38 -2.46 -3.42
N HIS A 247 -21.67 -3.29 -4.18
CA HIS A 247 -20.63 -2.88 -5.12
C HIS A 247 -21.23 -2.02 -6.24
N VAL A 248 -20.79 -0.76 -6.37
CA VAL A 248 -21.34 0.21 -7.32
C VAL A 248 -20.33 0.75 -8.32
N LYS A 249 -19.03 0.64 -8.03
CA LYS A 249 -17.97 1.11 -8.93
C LYS A 249 -16.68 0.32 -8.73
N GLU A 250 -16.01 0.03 -9.84
CA GLU A 250 -14.61 -0.38 -9.89
C GLU A 250 -13.81 0.74 -10.57
N THR A 251 -12.59 1.00 -10.09
CA THR A 251 -11.66 1.96 -10.69
C THR A 251 -10.34 1.28 -10.95
N THR A 252 -9.89 1.27 -12.20
CA THR A 252 -8.62 0.63 -12.62
C THR A 252 -7.67 1.57 -13.35
N GLU A 253 -8.13 2.78 -13.69
CA GLU A 253 -7.32 3.81 -14.36
C GLU A 253 -7.64 5.19 -13.77
N ILE A 254 -6.60 6.00 -13.53
CA ILE A 254 -6.72 7.43 -13.24
C ILE A 254 -6.07 8.19 -14.40
N GLY A 255 -6.93 8.69 -15.29
CA GLY A 255 -6.53 9.47 -16.45
C GLY A 255 -6.18 10.92 -16.11
N GLU A 256 -5.68 11.64 -17.11
CA GLU A 256 -5.33 13.06 -16.96
C GLU A 256 -6.58 13.95 -16.87
N GLY A 257 -6.48 15.04 -16.11
CA GLY A 257 -7.60 15.97 -16.00
C GLY A 257 -7.31 17.25 -15.23
N LYS A 258 -8.14 18.26 -15.50
CA LYS A 258 -8.01 19.61 -14.94
C LYS A 258 -8.71 19.77 -13.58
N LEU A 259 -8.24 19.04 -12.57
CA LEU A 259 -8.72 19.10 -11.18
C LEU A 259 -7.52 19.10 -10.22
N PHE A 260 -7.52 20.02 -9.26
CA PHE A 260 -6.51 20.04 -8.20
C PHE A 260 -7.12 20.28 -6.82
N SER A 261 -6.51 19.66 -5.82
CA SER A 261 -6.91 19.72 -4.41
C SER A 261 -5.68 20.05 -3.55
N PRO A 262 -5.38 21.35 -3.30
CA PRO A 262 -4.14 21.78 -2.68
C PRO A 262 -4.24 21.88 -1.15
N GLY A 263 -3.79 20.84 -0.49
CA GLY A 263 -3.47 20.82 0.94
C GLY A 263 -2.33 21.75 1.32
N ASN A 264 -2.41 22.26 2.56
CA ASN A 264 -1.45 23.19 3.14
C ASN A 264 -1.12 24.40 2.23
N LEU A 265 -2.11 24.96 1.51
CA LEU A 265 -1.91 26.05 0.54
C LEU A 265 -1.12 27.24 1.10
N ARG A 266 -1.21 27.53 2.41
CA ARG A 266 -0.39 28.54 3.10
C ARG A 266 1.13 28.40 2.87
N ALA A 267 1.61 27.18 2.60
CA ALA A 267 3.02 26.88 2.34
C ALA A 267 3.55 27.56 1.07
N THR A 268 2.68 27.94 0.12
CA THR A 268 3.13 28.67 -1.08
C THR A 268 3.72 30.03 -0.75
N PHE A 269 3.43 30.59 0.43
CA PHE A 269 3.97 31.87 0.86
C PHE A 269 5.51 31.86 0.99
N ASP A 270 6.07 30.75 1.46
CA ASP A 270 7.50 30.58 1.72
C ASP A 270 8.12 29.31 1.10
N ASN A 271 7.38 28.62 0.23
CA ASN A 271 7.86 27.58 -0.67
C ASN A 271 7.60 27.99 -2.13
N PRO A 272 8.58 28.58 -2.83
CA PRO A 272 8.40 29.11 -4.18
C PRO A 272 8.12 28.03 -5.23
N ASP A 273 8.58 26.79 -5.01
CA ASP A 273 8.34 25.69 -5.92
C ASP A 273 6.90 25.19 -5.81
N TYR A 274 6.35 25.15 -4.60
CA TYR A 274 4.93 24.85 -4.44
C TYR A 274 4.04 25.96 -5.00
N ASP A 275 4.40 27.23 -4.79
CA ASP A 275 3.72 28.38 -5.42
C ASP A 275 3.72 28.28 -6.94
N LYS A 276 4.86 27.91 -7.54
CA LYS A 276 4.98 27.67 -8.98
C LYS A 276 4.03 26.56 -9.47
N LEU A 277 3.89 25.47 -8.71
CA LEU A 277 2.98 24.37 -9.04
C LEU A 277 1.52 24.82 -9.01
N ILE A 278 1.11 25.53 -7.95
CA ILE A 278 -0.26 26.06 -7.84
C ILE A 278 -0.56 27.08 -8.95
N ASN A 279 0.39 27.97 -9.24
CA ASN A 279 0.27 28.93 -10.33
C ASN A 279 0.11 28.26 -11.70
N TYR A 280 0.72 27.10 -11.92
CA TYR A 280 0.48 26.30 -13.13
C TYR A 280 -0.99 25.88 -13.23
N TYR A 281 -1.56 25.29 -12.18
CA TYR A 281 -2.96 24.85 -12.18
C TYR A 281 -3.93 26.02 -12.39
N VAL A 282 -3.67 27.17 -11.76
CA VAL A 282 -4.47 28.39 -11.94
C VAL A 282 -4.40 28.88 -13.39
N LYS A 283 -3.20 28.98 -13.98
CA LYS A 283 -3.02 29.41 -15.38
C LYS A 283 -3.71 28.47 -16.37
N GLU A 284 -3.64 27.17 -16.11
CA GLU A 284 -4.30 26.14 -16.92
C GLU A 284 -5.81 26.00 -16.66
N LYS A 285 -6.36 26.83 -15.76
CA LYS A 285 -7.79 26.89 -15.41
C LYS A 285 -8.30 25.56 -14.85
N TYR A 286 -7.52 24.92 -13.97
CA TYR A 286 -7.95 23.72 -13.28
C TYR A 286 -9.09 24.02 -12.31
N THR A 287 -9.98 23.05 -12.13
CA THR A 287 -11.04 23.15 -11.12
C THR A 287 -10.45 22.92 -9.73
N LEU A 288 -10.67 23.86 -8.82
CA LEU A 288 -10.30 23.73 -7.41
C LEU A 288 -11.41 23.00 -6.64
N ARG A 289 -11.04 21.93 -5.91
CA ARG A 289 -11.90 21.28 -4.91
C ARG A 289 -11.05 20.79 -3.74
N TYR A 290 -11.17 21.44 -2.59
CA TYR A 290 -10.44 21.09 -1.37
C TYR A 290 -11.30 21.43 -0.16
N THR A 291 -11.50 20.46 0.72
CA THR A 291 -12.26 20.63 1.97
C THR A 291 -11.36 20.63 3.19
N GLY A 292 -10.15 20.07 3.07
CA GLY A 292 -9.24 19.86 4.19
C GLY A 292 -9.39 18.51 4.89
N GLY A 293 -10.36 17.69 4.49
CA GLY A 293 -10.42 16.27 4.85
C GLY A 293 -9.78 15.43 3.75
N MET A 294 -8.81 14.60 4.12
CA MET A 294 -8.10 13.70 3.20
C MET A 294 -9.04 12.76 2.45
N VAL A 295 -10.03 12.20 3.14
CA VAL A 295 -10.98 11.23 2.58
C VAL A 295 -11.74 11.78 1.37
N PRO A 296 -12.53 12.88 1.49
CA PRO A 296 -13.25 13.41 0.33
C PRO A 296 -12.32 13.96 -0.75
N ASP A 297 -11.21 14.57 -0.36
CA ASP A 297 -10.30 15.25 -1.29
C ASP A 297 -9.49 14.27 -2.16
N VAL A 298 -9.20 13.07 -1.64
CA VAL A 298 -8.57 11.97 -2.41
C VAL A 298 -9.64 11.11 -3.11
N ASN A 299 -10.78 10.83 -2.47
CA ASN A 299 -11.84 10.02 -3.08
C ASN A 299 -12.36 10.61 -4.40
N GLN A 300 -12.44 11.94 -4.53
CA GLN A 300 -12.85 12.54 -5.80
C GLN A 300 -11.92 12.17 -6.98
N ILE A 301 -10.65 11.85 -6.73
CA ILE A 301 -9.71 11.40 -7.77
C ILE A 301 -10.12 10.02 -8.28
N LEU A 302 -10.48 9.10 -7.36
CA LEU A 302 -10.97 7.76 -7.68
C LEU A 302 -12.30 7.82 -8.43
N VAL A 303 -13.27 8.59 -7.92
CA VAL A 303 -14.61 8.68 -8.51
C VAL A 303 -14.59 9.39 -9.87
N LYS A 304 -13.76 10.42 -10.04
CA LYS A 304 -13.64 11.17 -11.30
C LYS A 304 -12.59 10.59 -12.25
N GLU A 305 -11.81 9.62 -11.79
CA GLU A 305 -10.71 8.98 -12.52
C GLU A 305 -9.71 10.01 -13.07
N LYS A 306 -9.49 11.11 -12.33
CA LYS A 306 -8.59 12.20 -12.72
C LYS A 306 -8.32 13.19 -11.59
N GLY A 307 -7.27 13.98 -11.78
CA GLY A 307 -6.92 15.11 -10.93
C GLY A 307 -5.74 14.80 -10.01
N VAL A 308 -5.40 15.78 -9.18
CA VAL A 308 -4.26 15.69 -8.27
C VAL A 308 -4.57 16.31 -6.91
N PHE A 309 -4.22 15.58 -5.85
CA PHE A 309 -4.15 16.08 -4.48
C PHE A 309 -2.69 16.33 -4.14
N THR A 310 -2.38 17.44 -3.47
CA THR A 310 -1.02 17.75 -2.99
C THR A 310 -1.07 18.30 -1.57
N ASN A 311 -0.19 17.87 -0.68
CA ASN A 311 0.03 18.49 0.63
C ASN A 311 1.54 18.61 0.85
N VAL A 312 2.05 19.84 0.74
CA VAL A 312 3.48 20.16 0.70
C VAL A 312 3.87 21.03 1.88
N ILE A 313 5.07 20.82 2.42
CA ILE A 313 5.60 21.58 3.55
C ILE A 313 6.34 22.85 3.10
N SER A 314 6.65 23.72 4.06
CA SER A 314 7.53 24.87 3.87
C SER A 314 8.42 25.07 5.10
N PRO A 315 9.43 25.96 5.08
CA PRO A 315 10.25 26.23 6.25
C PRO A 315 9.44 26.57 7.50
N THR A 316 8.28 27.24 7.35
CA THR A 316 7.41 27.62 8.46
C THR A 316 6.23 26.67 8.70
N THR A 317 5.97 25.71 7.82
CA THR A 317 4.81 24.80 7.93
C THR A 317 5.23 23.33 7.91
N LYS A 318 4.92 22.61 8.98
CA LYS A 318 5.29 21.19 9.15
C LYS A 318 4.34 20.26 8.41
N ALA A 319 4.81 19.06 8.09
CA ALA A 319 3.97 17.97 7.61
C ALA A 319 2.90 17.65 8.67
N LYS A 320 1.65 17.52 8.25
CA LYS A 320 0.52 17.19 9.13
C LYS A 320 0.10 15.73 9.03
N LEU A 321 0.16 15.17 7.82
CA LEU A 321 -0.41 13.88 7.49
C LEU A 321 0.51 12.74 7.96
N ARG A 322 -0.06 11.75 8.62
CA ARG A 322 0.66 10.58 9.14
C ARG A 322 0.81 9.51 8.08
N LEU A 323 2.01 8.94 8.01
CA LEU A 323 2.36 7.89 7.07
C LEU A 323 1.50 6.64 7.29
N LEU A 324 1.41 6.19 8.53
CA LEU A 324 0.76 4.93 8.91
C LEU A 324 -0.77 4.98 8.79
N PHE A 325 -1.40 6.04 9.32
CA PHE A 325 -2.87 6.10 9.47
C PHE A 325 -3.60 6.63 8.22
N GLU A 326 -2.95 7.51 7.45
CA GLU A 326 -3.60 8.23 6.36
C GLU A 326 -2.92 7.94 5.01
N VAL A 327 -1.60 8.16 4.94
CA VAL A 327 -0.91 8.27 3.66
C VAL A 327 -0.68 6.90 2.99
N ALA A 328 -0.17 5.92 3.71
CA ALA A 328 0.05 4.58 3.15
C ALA A 328 -1.27 3.89 2.75
N PRO A 329 -2.35 3.94 3.55
CA PRO A 329 -3.66 3.39 3.14
C PRO A 329 -4.23 4.04 1.88
N LEU A 330 -4.25 5.38 1.81
CA LEU A 330 -4.72 6.10 0.63
C LEU A 330 -3.82 5.87 -0.59
N GLY A 331 -2.51 5.71 -0.37
CA GLY A 331 -1.57 5.33 -1.41
C GLY A 331 -1.93 4.00 -2.07
N LEU A 332 -2.36 3.00 -1.29
CA LEU A 332 -2.75 1.70 -1.84
C LEU A 332 -4.04 1.83 -2.65
N LEU A 333 -5.02 2.56 -2.13
CA LEU A 333 -6.28 2.84 -2.84
C LEU A 333 -6.04 3.53 -4.19
N ILE A 334 -5.11 4.49 -4.25
CA ILE A 334 -4.78 5.24 -5.47
C ILE A 334 -3.99 4.40 -6.46
N GLU A 335 -2.94 3.67 -6.01
CA GLU A 335 -2.11 2.87 -6.91
C GLU A 335 -2.86 1.64 -7.45
N ASN A 336 -3.73 1.01 -6.64
CA ASN A 336 -4.56 -0.10 -7.11
C ASN A 336 -5.62 0.37 -8.13
N ALA A 337 -5.97 1.67 -8.11
CA ALA A 337 -6.83 2.31 -9.08
C ALA A 337 -6.11 2.80 -10.35
N GLY A 338 -4.83 2.47 -10.52
CA GLY A 338 -4.02 2.90 -11.68
C GLY A 338 -3.52 4.35 -11.60
N GLY A 339 -3.65 5.00 -10.44
CA GLY A 339 -3.02 6.28 -10.14
C GLY A 339 -1.61 6.13 -9.58
N TYR A 340 -1.04 7.25 -9.15
CA TYR A 340 0.31 7.31 -8.61
C TYR A 340 0.33 8.11 -7.32
N SER A 341 1.18 7.70 -6.38
CA SER A 341 1.49 8.44 -5.16
C SER A 341 2.94 8.92 -5.18
N SER A 342 3.25 10.02 -4.49
CA SER A 342 4.62 10.47 -4.31
C SER A 342 4.82 11.28 -3.03
N ASP A 343 5.94 11.05 -2.32
CA ASP A 343 6.45 11.97 -1.29
C ASP A 343 7.34 13.08 -1.87
N GLY A 344 7.54 13.08 -3.20
CA GLY A 344 8.48 13.95 -3.92
C GLY A 344 9.63 13.17 -4.57
N HIS A 345 9.96 12.00 -4.01
CA HIS A 345 11.11 11.20 -4.45
C HIS A 345 10.78 9.74 -4.74
N GLN A 346 9.78 9.18 -4.05
CA GLN A 346 9.37 7.78 -4.17
C GLN A 346 7.87 7.62 -3.98
N SER A 347 7.32 6.44 -4.29
CA SER A 347 5.93 6.12 -3.91
C SER A 347 5.82 6.13 -2.39
N VAL A 348 4.69 6.62 -1.87
CA VAL A 348 4.48 6.59 -0.42
C VAL A 348 4.35 5.17 0.12
N LEU A 349 4.06 4.19 -0.76
CA LEU A 349 4.02 2.78 -0.41
C LEU A 349 5.40 2.18 -0.16
N ASP A 350 6.47 2.77 -0.70
CA ASP A 350 7.85 2.28 -0.51
C ASP A 350 8.52 2.87 0.75
N LYS A 351 7.84 3.81 1.42
CA LYS A 351 8.39 4.50 2.58
C LYS A 351 8.23 3.63 3.83
N VAL A 352 9.35 3.32 4.48
CA VAL A 352 9.36 2.56 5.74
C VAL A 352 8.76 3.42 6.86
N ILE A 353 7.81 2.83 7.59
CA ILE A 353 7.22 3.41 8.81
C ILE A 353 8.16 3.09 9.97
N VAL A 354 8.91 4.09 10.44
CA VAL A 354 9.87 3.94 11.54
C VAL A 354 9.17 4.13 12.88
N ASN A 355 8.33 5.15 12.98
CA ASN A 355 7.50 5.45 14.14
C ASN A 355 6.01 5.52 13.74
N LEU A 356 5.12 5.23 14.69
CA LEU A 356 3.67 5.25 14.47
C LEU A 356 3.16 6.63 14.01
N ASP A 357 3.76 7.72 14.50
CA ASP A 357 3.39 9.11 14.19
C ASP A 357 4.34 9.77 13.16
N ASP A 358 5.04 8.97 12.33
CA ASP A 358 5.83 9.50 11.23
C ASP A 358 4.94 10.30 10.27
N ARG A 359 5.39 11.49 9.86
CA ARG A 359 4.64 12.38 8.96
C ARG A 359 5.36 12.56 7.64
N THR A 360 4.58 12.78 6.59
CA THR A 360 5.14 13.02 5.25
C THR A 360 4.29 14.02 4.47
N GLN A 361 4.95 14.77 3.58
CA GLN A 361 4.27 15.40 2.47
C GLN A 361 3.82 14.34 1.46
N VAL A 362 2.83 14.66 0.64
CA VAL A 362 2.29 13.70 -0.33
C VAL A 362 1.63 14.36 -1.52
N ALA A 363 1.66 13.68 -2.65
CA ALA A 363 0.76 13.87 -3.76
C ALA A 363 0.11 12.54 -4.20
N TYR A 364 -1.15 12.61 -4.63
CA TYR A 364 -1.89 11.51 -5.27
C TYR A 364 -2.53 12.02 -6.55
N GLY A 365 -2.50 11.23 -7.62
CA GLY A 365 -3.18 11.65 -8.85
C GLY A 365 -2.79 10.88 -10.08
N SER A 366 -3.08 11.47 -11.23
CA SER A 366 -2.68 10.96 -12.54
C SER A 366 -1.16 11.03 -12.74
N LYS A 367 -0.67 10.20 -13.67
CA LYS A 367 0.77 10.02 -13.93
C LYS A 367 1.48 11.35 -14.19
N ASN A 368 0.95 12.18 -15.10
CA ASN A 368 1.65 13.40 -15.51
C ASN A 368 1.57 14.49 -14.42
N GLU A 369 0.55 14.49 -13.57
CA GLU A 369 0.50 15.42 -12.44
C GLU A 369 1.47 15.02 -11.32
N ILE A 370 1.69 13.73 -11.09
CA ILE A 370 2.76 13.28 -10.18
C ILE A 370 4.15 13.57 -10.76
N ILE A 371 4.36 13.37 -12.06
CA ILE A 371 5.59 13.79 -12.73
C ILE A 371 5.81 15.29 -12.53
N ARG A 372 4.78 16.11 -12.79
CA ARG A 372 4.85 17.57 -12.63
C ARG A 372 5.15 17.97 -11.19
N PHE A 373 4.52 17.31 -10.22
CA PHE A 373 4.76 17.53 -8.81
C PHE A 373 6.24 17.30 -8.45
N GLU A 374 6.79 16.14 -8.81
CA GLU A 374 8.19 15.80 -8.56
C GLU A 374 9.15 16.76 -9.27
N GLU A 375 8.92 17.05 -10.57
CA GLU A 375 9.78 17.96 -11.34
C GLU A 375 9.72 19.40 -10.84
N THR A 376 8.56 19.87 -10.39
CA THR A 376 8.41 21.25 -9.94
C THR A 376 9.09 21.46 -8.60
N LEU A 377 8.98 20.50 -7.67
CA LEU A 377 9.58 20.60 -6.35
C LEU A 377 11.07 20.21 -6.31
N TYR A 378 11.51 19.29 -7.17
CA TYR A 378 12.83 18.65 -7.06
C TYR A 378 13.62 18.59 -8.38
N GLY A 379 13.11 19.22 -9.45
CA GLY A 379 13.81 19.38 -10.73
C GLY A 379 13.87 18.13 -11.61
N SER A 380 13.51 16.96 -11.09
CA SER A 380 13.43 15.71 -11.85
C SER A 380 12.32 14.82 -11.31
N SER A 381 11.77 13.95 -12.15
CA SER A 381 10.79 12.96 -11.74
C SER A 381 11.31 11.54 -12.01
N ARG A 382 11.19 10.69 -10.99
CA ARG A 382 11.47 9.25 -11.10
C ARG A 382 10.49 8.54 -12.03
N LEU A 383 9.30 9.12 -12.28
CA LEU A 383 8.29 8.56 -13.19
C LEU A 383 8.49 8.98 -14.65
N LYS A 384 9.28 10.04 -14.92
CA LYS A 384 9.57 10.55 -16.27
C LYS A 384 10.82 9.97 -16.89
N ALA A 385 11.80 9.57 -16.08
CA ALA A 385 12.95 8.81 -16.55
C ALA A 385 12.42 7.51 -17.21
N GLY A 386 12.40 7.50 -18.55
CA GLY A 386 11.66 6.53 -19.35
C GLY A 386 12.02 5.08 -19.04
N VAL A 387 11.21 4.44 -18.21
CA VAL A 387 10.94 3.02 -18.32
C VAL A 387 9.66 2.90 -19.18
N PRO A 388 9.72 2.29 -20.38
CA PRO A 388 8.56 2.10 -21.22
C PRO A 388 7.46 1.33 -20.47
N ALA A 389 6.20 1.63 -20.79
CA ALA A 389 5.03 0.86 -20.37
C ALA A 389 4.95 -0.56 -21.03
N SER A 390 6.11 -1.22 -21.18
CA SER A 390 6.28 -2.65 -21.43
C SER A 390 7.00 -3.36 -20.28
N GLU A 391 7.34 -2.65 -19.21
CA GLU A 391 7.71 -3.24 -17.94
C GLU A 391 6.85 -2.57 -16.87
N ALA A 392 5.70 -3.19 -16.56
CA ALA A 392 5.37 -3.35 -15.16
C ALA A 392 6.69 -3.77 -14.48
N ARG A 393 7.13 -3.11 -13.41
CA ARG A 393 8.26 -3.64 -12.62
C ARG A 393 7.79 -5.01 -12.13
N ILE A 394 8.02 -6.05 -12.93
CA ILE A 394 7.95 -7.41 -12.49
C ILE A 394 8.96 -7.42 -11.35
N ALA A 395 8.51 -7.80 -10.16
CA ALA A 395 9.36 -7.83 -8.98
C ALA A 395 10.65 -8.51 -9.39
N LYS A 396 11.77 -7.77 -9.33
CA LYS A 396 13.06 -8.36 -9.66
C LYS A 396 13.29 -9.53 -8.72
N TRP A 397 13.83 -10.61 -9.26
CA TRP A 397 14.13 -11.78 -8.46
C TRP A 397 15.41 -11.51 -7.70
N HIS A 398 15.38 -11.77 -6.39
CA HIS A 398 16.51 -11.53 -5.50
C HIS A 398 17.01 -12.86 -4.94
N GLY A 399 18.32 -13.03 -4.91
CA GLY A 399 18.95 -14.18 -4.28
C GLY A 399 20.25 -13.79 -3.61
N SER A 400 20.66 -14.60 -2.64
CA SER A 400 21.99 -14.51 -2.03
C SER A 400 22.51 -15.90 -1.70
N VAL A 401 23.81 -16.08 -1.81
CA VAL A 401 24.47 -17.32 -1.41
C VAL A 401 25.73 -17.00 -0.63
N GLY A 402 25.81 -17.62 0.55
CA GLY A 402 26.98 -17.56 1.42
C GLY A 402 27.84 -18.81 1.34
N GLY A 403 29.15 -18.68 1.51
CA GLY A 403 30.05 -19.80 1.78
C GLY A 403 31.28 -19.38 2.57
N ILE A 404 31.73 -20.26 3.45
CA ILE A 404 32.96 -20.07 4.21
C ILE A 404 34.10 -20.63 3.37
N VAL A 405 35.17 -19.85 3.25
CA VAL A 405 36.43 -20.23 2.60
C VAL A 405 37.50 -20.24 3.68
N ASP A 406 38.21 -21.35 3.85
CA ASP A 406 39.26 -21.52 4.87
C ASP A 406 40.58 -20.84 4.43
N ALA A 407 40.50 -19.53 4.19
CA ALA A 407 41.64 -18.66 3.91
C ALA A 407 41.41 -17.24 4.45
N PRO A 408 42.48 -16.51 4.84
CA PRO A 408 42.39 -15.13 5.28
C PRO A 408 41.77 -14.20 4.24
N ILE A 409 41.02 -13.19 4.71
CA ILE A 409 40.21 -12.29 3.87
C ILE A 409 41.01 -11.61 2.75
N ASP A 410 42.26 -11.22 3.00
CA ASP A 410 43.09 -10.57 1.99
C ASP A 410 43.50 -11.53 0.86
N LYS A 411 43.68 -12.82 1.17
CA LYS A 411 43.95 -13.84 0.13
C LYS A 411 42.70 -14.11 -0.70
N VAL A 412 41.54 -14.20 -0.06
CA VAL A 412 40.25 -14.37 -0.74
C VAL A 412 39.96 -13.15 -1.61
N TRP A 413 40.15 -11.94 -1.09
CA TRP A 413 39.97 -10.70 -1.83
C TRP A 413 40.87 -10.59 -3.05
N SER A 414 42.16 -10.90 -2.90
CA SER A 414 43.10 -10.90 -4.03
C SER A 414 42.73 -11.92 -5.12
N MET A 415 41.98 -12.97 -4.79
CA MET A 415 41.46 -13.93 -5.76
C MET A 415 40.21 -13.40 -6.48
N VAL A 416 39.21 -12.95 -5.73
CA VAL A 416 37.88 -12.65 -6.29
C VAL A 416 37.77 -11.25 -6.92
N SER A 417 38.59 -10.29 -6.48
CA SER A 417 38.53 -8.91 -6.99
C SER A 417 39.23 -8.71 -8.34
N GLN A 418 40.02 -9.69 -8.80
CA GLN A 418 40.84 -9.59 -10.01
C GLN A 418 40.19 -10.33 -11.17
N THR A 419 39.95 -9.62 -12.27
CA THR A 419 39.30 -10.14 -13.48
C THR A 419 40.11 -11.26 -14.12
N LYS A 420 41.44 -11.10 -14.19
CA LYS A 420 42.32 -12.08 -14.84
C LYS A 420 42.32 -13.44 -14.13
N ARG A 421 41.88 -13.47 -12.87
CA ARG A 421 41.84 -14.66 -12.02
C ARG A 421 40.45 -15.29 -11.96
N LEU A 422 39.45 -14.71 -12.63
CA LEU A 422 38.08 -15.20 -12.61
C LEU A 422 37.98 -16.69 -13.00
N ALA A 423 38.70 -17.11 -14.04
CA ALA A 423 38.74 -18.50 -14.49
C ALA A 423 39.42 -19.46 -13.49
N GLU A 424 40.20 -18.97 -12.52
CA GLU A 424 40.86 -19.81 -11.51
C GLU A 424 39.83 -20.40 -10.53
N TRP A 425 38.80 -19.64 -10.19
CA TRP A 425 37.79 -20.03 -9.19
C TRP A 425 36.37 -20.19 -9.77
N MET A 426 36.14 -19.71 -10.99
CA MET A 426 34.93 -19.96 -11.77
C MET A 426 35.26 -20.87 -12.96
N PRO A 427 35.27 -22.20 -12.80
CA PRO A 427 35.78 -23.14 -13.80
C PRO A 427 34.97 -23.21 -15.10
N MET A 428 33.75 -22.68 -15.07
CA MET A 428 32.88 -22.60 -16.26
C MET A 428 33.25 -21.40 -17.13
N VAL A 429 34.08 -20.48 -16.65
CA VAL A 429 34.63 -19.35 -17.40
C VAL A 429 35.86 -19.83 -18.17
N GLU A 430 35.81 -19.72 -19.49
CA GLU A 430 36.94 -20.07 -20.35
C GLU A 430 37.80 -18.87 -20.69
N ARG A 431 37.15 -17.74 -20.99
CA ARG A 431 37.83 -16.52 -21.41
C ARG A 431 37.18 -15.31 -20.77
N CYS A 432 38.02 -14.45 -20.22
CA CYS A 432 37.66 -13.11 -19.75
C CYS A 432 38.46 -12.08 -20.55
N THR A 433 37.78 -11.12 -21.19
CA THR A 433 38.41 -10.14 -22.09
C THR A 433 38.09 -8.72 -21.64
N ASP A 434 39.12 -7.88 -21.54
CA ASP A 434 38.97 -6.45 -21.24
C ASP A 434 38.29 -5.74 -22.43
N LEU A 435 37.24 -4.97 -22.16
CA LEU A 435 36.54 -4.20 -23.20
C LEU A 435 36.74 -2.68 -23.06
N ALA A 436 36.66 -2.14 -21.85
CA ALA A 436 36.81 -0.71 -21.60
C ALA A 436 37.17 -0.39 -20.15
N GLY A 437 37.86 0.74 -19.93
CA GLY A 437 38.26 1.23 -18.60
C GLY A 437 39.44 0.47 -17.99
N ASP A 438 39.80 0.84 -16.77
CA ASP A 438 40.94 0.28 -16.04
C ASP A 438 40.46 -0.69 -14.94
N GLU A 439 41.09 -1.87 -14.85
CA GLU A 439 40.73 -2.91 -13.87
C GLU A 439 40.74 -2.35 -12.44
N GLY A 440 39.68 -2.64 -11.67
CA GLY A 440 39.52 -2.14 -10.30
C GLY A 440 39.01 -0.69 -10.21
N VAL A 441 38.70 -0.03 -11.33
CA VAL A 441 38.07 1.31 -11.35
C VAL A 441 36.60 1.20 -11.73
N PRO A 442 35.66 1.82 -10.96
CA PRO A 442 34.26 1.90 -11.35
C PRO A 442 34.08 2.39 -12.79
N GLY A 443 33.32 1.64 -13.57
CA GLY A 443 33.16 1.86 -15.01
C GLY A 443 33.94 0.89 -15.90
N TYR A 444 34.86 0.10 -15.35
CA TYR A 444 35.55 -0.98 -16.06
C TYR A 444 34.58 -2.03 -16.60
N VAL A 445 34.80 -2.47 -17.83
CA VAL A 445 33.93 -3.38 -18.57
C VAL A 445 34.73 -4.57 -19.09
N ARG A 446 34.21 -5.78 -18.88
CA ARG A 446 34.78 -7.05 -19.33
C ARG A 446 33.75 -7.93 -20.02
N LEU A 447 34.22 -8.83 -20.88
CA LEU A 447 33.42 -9.90 -21.49
C LEU A 447 33.84 -11.24 -20.90
N VAL A 448 32.92 -11.90 -20.19
CA VAL A 448 33.10 -13.24 -19.64
C VAL A 448 32.43 -14.23 -20.57
N SER A 449 33.14 -15.27 -21.00
CA SER A 449 32.59 -16.30 -21.90
C SER A 449 33.05 -17.70 -21.50
N GLY A 450 32.18 -18.69 -21.70
CA GLY A 450 32.44 -20.07 -21.29
C GLY A 450 31.19 -20.96 -21.41
N PHE A 451 31.05 -21.89 -20.47
CA PHE A 451 29.95 -22.86 -20.40
C PHE A 451 29.11 -22.66 -19.13
N MET A 452 28.95 -21.42 -18.69
CA MET A 452 28.23 -21.08 -17.45
C MET A 452 26.74 -21.42 -17.53
N PHE A 453 26.18 -21.42 -18.75
CA PHE A 453 24.77 -21.69 -19.02
C PHE A 453 24.67 -22.56 -20.29
N PRO A 454 23.83 -23.62 -20.29
CA PRO A 454 23.58 -24.40 -21.50
C PRO A 454 23.02 -23.54 -22.64
N GLN A 455 23.38 -23.85 -23.88
CA GLN A 455 22.89 -23.18 -25.10
C GLN A 455 22.38 -24.25 -26.08
N GLU A 456 21.34 -23.95 -26.86
CA GLU A 456 20.69 -24.93 -27.76
C GLU A 456 21.65 -25.47 -28.84
N ASP A 457 22.55 -24.62 -29.34
CA ASP A 457 23.46 -24.96 -30.45
C ASP A 457 24.87 -25.41 -29.98
N GLY A 458 25.08 -25.57 -28.67
CA GLY A 458 26.40 -25.89 -28.10
C GLY A 458 27.39 -24.71 -28.05
N ASP A 459 26.92 -23.50 -28.37
CA ASP A 459 27.68 -22.26 -28.31
C ASP A 459 28.07 -21.85 -26.87
N ARG A 460 29.07 -20.98 -26.76
CA ARG A 460 29.51 -20.39 -25.49
C ARG A 460 28.44 -19.47 -24.93
N SER A 461 28.15 -19.57 -23.63
CA SER A 461 27.47 -18.49 -22.93
C SER A 461 28.44 -17.32 -22.72
N TRP A 462 27.96 -16.10 -22.90
CA TRP A 462 28.73 -14.89 -22.69
C TRP A 462 27.93 -13.81 -21.96
N ILE A 463 28.65 -13.03 -21.18
CA ILE A 463 28.12 -11.97 -20.34
C ILE A 463 29.08 -10.78 -20.40
N LYS A 464 28.55 -9.61 -20.75
CA LYS A 464 29.24 -8.33 -20.69
C LYS A 464 28.98 -7.70 -19.32
N GLU A 465 30.02 -7.62 -18.49
CA GLU A 465 29.93 -7.12 -17.12
C GLU A 465 30.59 -5.76 -17.00
N LYS A 466 29.97 -4.86 -16.23
CA LYS A 466 30.53 -3.56 -15.87
C LYS A 466 30.64 -3.42 -14.36
N LEU A 467 31.83 -3.08 -13.88
CA LEU A 467 32.07 -2.76 -12.48
C LEU A 467 31.35 -1.46 -12.11
N VAL A 468 30.46 -1.51 -11.12
CA VAL A 468 29.66 -0.38 -10.64
C VAL A 468 30.34 0.31 -9.47
N SER A 469 30.81 -0.47 -8.50
CA SER A 469 31.56 0.02 -7.35
C SER A 469 32.51 -1.06 -6.85
N ILE A 470 33.60 -0.64 -6.21
CA ILE A 470 34.54 -1.52 -5.52
C ILE A 470 35.10 -0.76 -4.32
N ASP A 471 35.06 -1.39 -3.15
CA ASP A 471 35.62 -0.89 -1.91
C ASP A 471 36.58 -1.94 -1.36
N SER A 472 37.88 -1.72 -1.58
CA SER A 472 38.92 -2.63 -1.09
C SER A 472 39.08 -2.58 0.43
N SER A 473 38.64 -1.50 1.10
CA SER A 473 38.71 -1.40 2.57
C SER A 473 37.61 -2.18 3.27
N ARG A 474 36.48 -2.38 2.57
CA ARG A 474 35.33 -3.16 3.04
C ARG A 474 35.15 -4.47 2.27
N HIS A 475 36.17 -4.89 1.52
CA HIS A 475 36.25 -6.09 0.70
C HIS A 475 34.93 -6.43 -0.02
N ASN A 476 34.37 -5.46 -0.74
CA ASN A 476 33.17 -5.66 -1.54
C ASN A 476 33.24 -4.99 -2.90
N TYR A 477 32.53 -5.56 -3.88
CA TYR A 477 32.31 -4.92 -5.18
C TYR A 477 30.95 -5.28 -5.75
N VAL A 478 30.43 -4.37 -6.58
CA VAL A 478 29.15 -4.52 -7.29
C VAL A 478 29.42 -4.41 -8.78
N TYR A 479 28.82 -5.31 -9.56
CA TYR A 479 28.91 -5.28 -11.02
C TYR A 479 27.54 -5.51 -11.65
N LYS A 480 27.34 -4.92 -12.83
CA LYS A 480 26.11 -4.99 -13.61
C LYS A 480 26.35 -5.77 -14.89
N LEU A 481 25.43 -6.66 -15.24
CA LEU A 481 25.42 -7.36 -16.52
C LEU A 481 24.78 -6.41 -17.54
N GLU A 482 25.60 -5.79 -18.40
CA GLU A 482 25.11 -4.83 -19.41
C GLU A 482 24.45 -5.53 -20.59
N ALA A 483 24.97 -6.71 -20.97
CA ALA A 483 24.45 -7.51 -22.07
C ALA A 483 24.78 -8.99 -21.91
N SER A 484 23.96 -9.90 -22.42
CA SER A 484 24.22 -11.35 -22.42
C SER A 484 23.48 -12.10 -23.54
N ASN A 485 23.91 -13.33 -23.86
CA ASN A 485 23.09 -14.27 -24.66
C ASN A 485 22.28 -15.25 -23.79
N VAL A 486 22.20 -15.00 -22.48
CA VAL A 486 21.53 -15.88 -21.51
C VAL A 486 20.33 -15.21 -20.83
N GLY A 487 19.95 -14.01 -21.30
CA GLY A 487 18.80 -13.25 -20.81
C GLY A 487 19.04 -12.53 -19.47
N LEU A 488 20.25 -12.53 -18.92
CA LEU A 488 20.57 -11.90 -17.63
C LEU A 488 20.88 -10.40 -17.74
N ASP A 489 20.51 -9.78 -18.85
CA ASP A 489 20.72 -8.38 -19.16
C ASP A 489 20.05 -7.47 -18.11
N GLY A 490 20.81 -6.48 -17.63
CA GLY A 490 20.35 -5.53 -16.61
C GLY A 490 20.50 -6.01 -15.16
N SER A 491 20.89 -7.27 -14.94
CA SER A 491 21.10 -7.84 -13.60
C SER A 491 22.24 -7.17 -12.85
N VAL A 492 22.11 -7.08 -11.52
CA VAL A 492 23.13 -6.54 -10.62
C VAL A 492 23.59 -7.63 -9.67
N ASN A 493 24.90 -7.77 -9.49
CA ASN A 493 25.51 -8.74 -8.59
C ASN A 493 26.45 -8.01 -7.63
N SER A 494 26.51 -8.48 -6.39
CA SER A 494 27.36 -7.95 -5.33
C SER A 494 28.10 -9.09 -4.65
N VAL A 495 29.41 -8.94 -4.49
CA VAL A 495 30.24 -9.85 -3.68
C VAL A 495 30.78 -9.06 -2.49
N LYS A 496 30.57 -9.59 -1.29
CA LYS A 496 31.05 -9.02 -0.03
C LYS A 496 31.78 -10.09 0.77
N LEU A 497 32.96 -9.75 1.26
CA LEU A 497 33.72 -10.59 2.16
C LEU A 497 33.61 -10.08 3.60
N VAL A 498 33.55 -11.03 4.54
CA VAL A 498 33.57 -10.75 5.97
C VAL A 498 34.57 -11.71 6.63
N ASP A 499 35.46 -11.17 7.46
CA ASP A 499 36.35 -12.00 8.28
C ASP A 499 35.49 -12.85 9.23
N TYR A 500 35.59 -14.17 9.10
CA TYR A 500 34.79 -15.13 9.84
C TYR A 500 35.56 -15.73 11.03
N GLY A 501 36.80 -15.27 11.28
CA GLY A 501 37.69 -15.74 12.33
C GLY A 501 38.43 -17.03 11.97
N ASN A 502 39.45 -17.38 12.76
CA ASN A 502 40.29 -18.57 12.57
C ASN A 502 40.87 -18.71 11.15
N ASP A 503 41.36 -17.62 10.57
CA ASP A 503 41.89 -17.56 9.20
C ASP A 503 40.87 -18.00 8.12
N SER A 504 39.57 -17.78 8.35
CA SER A 504 38.49 -18.08 7.41
C SER A 504 37.71 -16.83 7.01
N THR A 505 37.09 -16.86 5.84
CA THR A 505 36.35 -15.73 5.25
C THR A 505 34.96 -16.17 4.83
N LEU A 506 33.93 -15.44 5.23
CA LEU A 506 32.59 -15.56 4.69
C LEU A 506 32.50 -14.78 3.39
N VAL A 507 32.20 -15.47 2.29
CA VAL A 507 31.85 -14.88 0.99
C VAL A 507 30.33 -14.82 0.91
N ASP A 508 29.78 -13.62 0.80
CA ASP A 508 28.36 -13.37 0.53
C ASP A 508 28.21 -12.82 -0.88
N TRP A 509 27.52 -13.58 -1.74
CA TRP A 509 27.28 -13.22 -3.13
C TRP A 509 25.78 -13.07 -3.37
N SER A 510 25.34 -11.84 -3.59
CA SER A 510 23.94 -11.51 -3.84
C SER A 510 23.71 -11.03 -5.27
N PHE A 511 22.49 -11.21 -5.74
CA PHE A 511 22.08 -10.85 -7.09
C PHE A 511 20.64 -10.38 -7.15
N GLU A 512 20.39 -9.48 -8.08
CA GLU A 512 19.10 -8.90 -8.43
C GLU A 512 18.95 -9.02 -9.94
N ILE A 513 18.01 -9.84 -10.41
CA ILE A 513 17.83 -10.14 -11.84
C ILE A 513 16.43 -9.72 -12.31
N ASN A 514 16.37 -9.33 -13.58
CA ASN A 514 15.08 -9.11 -14.22
C ASN A 514 14.38 -10.47 -14.46
N PRO A 515 13.06 -10.56 -14.28
CA PRO A 515 12.32 -11.78 -14.54
C PRO A 515 12.49 -12.24 -15.98
N LEU A 516 12.85 -13.51 -16.15
CA LEU A 516 13.14 -14.09 -17.46
C LEU A 516 11.86 -14.64 -18.09
N GLU A 517 11.59 -14.28 -19.34
CA GLU A 517 10.41 -14.75 -20.06
C GLU A 517 10.40 -16.28 -20.14
N GLY A 518 9.32 -16.90 -19.65
CA GLY A 518 9.16 -18.36 -19.64
C GLY A 518 9.88 -19.12 -18.52
N ALA A 519 10.54 -18.42 -17.58
CA ALA A 519 11.20 -19.06 -16.44
C ALA A 519 10.43 -18.86 -15.12
N CYS A 520 10.63 -19.79 -14.18
CA CYS A 520 10.13 -19.70 -12.81
C CYS A 520 11.20 -19.09 -11.89
N GLU A 521 10.80 -18.14 -11.04
CA GLU A 521 11.67 -17.44 -10.09
C GLU A 521 12.51 -18.41 -9.24
N ASP A 522 11.84 -19.34 -8.54
CA ASP A 522 12.50 -20.31 -7.66
C ASP A 522 13.54 -21.15 -8.43
N SER A 523 13.21 -21.57 -9.66
CA SER A 523 14.12 -22.38 -10.48
C SER A 523 15.39 -21.63 -10.88
N ILE A 524 15.26 -20.33 -11.19
CA ILE A 524 16.42 -19.50 -11.56
C ILE A 524 17.25 -19.14 -10.34
N ILE A 525 16.61 -18.80 -9.22
CA ILE A 525 17.29 -18.54 -7.94
C ILE A 525 18.06 -19.78 -7.49
N ASP A 526 17.46 -20.97 -7.55
CA ASP A 526 18.11 -22.23 -7.20
C ASP A 526 19.31 -22.53 -8.12
N TYR A 527 19.16 -22.32 -9.43
CA TYR A 527 20.24 -22.54 -10.39
C TYR A 527 21.43 -21.61 -10.15
N LEU A 528 21.17 -20.30 -10.01
CA LEU A 528 22.21 -19.31 -9.74
C LEU A 528 22.84 -19.54 -8.36
N GLY A 529 22.04 -19.87 -7.35
CA GLY A 529 22.51 -20.26 -6.03
C GLY A 529 23.47 -21.45 -6.08
N PHE A 530 23.13 -22.51 -6.82
CA PHE A 530 24.01 -23.66 -7.03
C PHE A 530 25.31 -23.26 -7.76
N LEU A 531 25.20 -22.50 -8.85
CA LEU A 531 26.34 -22.06 -9.65
C LEU A 531 27.33 -21.23 -8.81
N TYR A 532 26.82 -20.23 -8.10
CA TYR A 532 27.63 -19.34 -7.27
C TYR A 532 28.20 -20.07 -6.05
N LYS A 533 27.43 -20.96 -5.42
CA LYS A 533 27.96 -21.84 -4.35
C LYS A 533 29.13 -22.69 -4.84
N SER A 534 28.99 -23.27 -6.03
CA SER A 534 30.04 -24.08 -6.65
C SER A 534 31.32 -23.28 -6.91
N CYS A 535 31.18 -22.01 -7.34
CA CYS A 535 32.31 -21.10 -7.51
C CYS A 535 32.95 -20.74 -6.16
N ILE A 536 32.16 -20.41 -5.14
CA ILE A 536 32.68 -20.07 -3.80
C ILE A 536 33.50 -21.23 -3.23
N ASN A 537 33.00 -22.47 -3.33
CA ASN A 537 33.70 -23.67 -2.85
C ASN A 537 35.04 -23.93 -3.57
N ARG A 538 35.28 -23.32 -4.74
CA ARG A 538 36.55 -23.45 -5.48
C ARG A 538 37.57 -22.38 -5.16
N ILE A 539 37.18 -21.30 -4.48
CA ILE A 539 38.10 -20.21 -4.14
C ILE A 539 39.28 -20.73 -3.33
N GLU A 540 39.04 -21.58 -2.34
CA GLU A 540 40.09 -22.19 -1.51
C GLU A 540 41.11 -22.96 -2.36
N ILE A 541 40.62 -23.85 -3.22
CA ILE A 541 41.45 -24.64 -4.15
C ILE A 541 42.26 -23.72 -5.08
N ALA A 542 41.65 -22.64 -5.56
CA ALA A 542 42.33 -21.67 -6.42
C ALA A 542 43.45 -20.94 -5.66
N ILE A 543 43.23 -20.58 -4.39
CA ILE A 543 44.24 -19.93 -3.53
C ILE A 543 45.42 -20.88 -3.29
N GLU A 544 45.15 -22.15 -2.99
CA GLU A 544 46.19 -23.17 -2.83
C GLU A 544 47.00 -23.39 -4.11
N ALA A 545 46.32 -23.48 -5.26
CA ALA A 545 46.97 -23.67 -6.55
C ALA A 545 47.84 -22.47 -6.95
N ALA A 546 47.39 -21.25 -6.68
CA ALA A 546 48.16 -20.03 -6.90
C ALA A 546 49.40 -19.97 -6.00
N SER A 547 49.28 -20.43 -4.76
CA SER A 547 50.39 -20.49 -3.80
C SER A 547 51.48 -21.50 -4.19
N LYS A 548 51.18 -22.48 -5.07
CA LYS A 548 52.14 -23.48 -5.59
C LYS A 548 52.84 -23.05 -6.89
N LYS A 549 52.41 -21.95 -7.53
CA LYS A 549 53.01 -21.40 -8.76
C LYS A 549 54.05 -20.31 -8.50
N VAL A 550 54.18 -19.87 -7.25
CA VAL A 550 55.25 -19.02 -6.73
C VAL A 550 56.35 -19.92 -6.18
#